data_AF-A0A7Y3IED8-F1
#
_entry.id   AF-A0A7Y3IED8-F1
#
_cell.length_a   1.000
_cell.length_b   1.000
_cell.length_c   1.000
_cell.angle_alpha   90.00
_cell.angle_beta   90.00
_cell.angle_gamma   90.00
#
_symmetry.space_group_name_H-M   'P 1'
#
loop_
_entity.id
_entity.type
_entity.pdbx_description
1 polymer ?
#
loop_
_entity_poly.entity_id
_entity_poly.type
_entity_poly.pdbx_seq_one_letter_code
_entity_poly.pdbx_strand_id
1 'polypeptide(L)'
;GSFDTQSGSYVAPDGSQKHYFATDNLKSPDYRGLLPEDLFDILTEHGVHYKHSTSTGVIFFMIGALSEFGKLGITAIGNTRQEADALYQRTVEILDRETGAIPATSGAPWSLFERSGIALE
;
A
#
# COMPACT_ATOMS: atom_id res chain seq x y z
N GLY A 1 -18.08 9.86 4.36
CA GLY A 1 -17.61 10.46 3.11
C GLY A 1 -18.60 10.16 2.01
N SER A 2 -18.39 10.73 0.84
CA SER A 2 -19.19 10.51 -0.36
C SER A 2 -18.31 9.98 -1.48
N PHE A 3 -18.78 8.97 -2.18
CA PHE A 3 -18.11 8.43 -3.37
C PHE A 3 -18.83 8.93 -4.62
N ASP A 4 -18.08 9.56 -5.52
CA ASP A 4 -18.57 9.93 -6.84
C ASP A 4 -18.27 8.79 -7.82
N THR A 5 -19.33 8.12 -8.27
CA THR A 5 -19.23 6.99 -9.20
C THR A 5 -18.81 7.40 -10.60
N GLN A 6 -18.97 8.67 -10.98
CA GLN A 6 -18.60 9.17 -12.31
C GLN A 6 -17.10 9.45 -12.40
N SER A 7 -16.55 10.14 -11.39
CA SER A 7 -15.11 10.45 -11.34
C SER A 7 -14.27 9.36 -10.66
N GLY A 8 -14.90 8.42 -9.95
CA GLY A 8 -14.21 7.43 -9.12
C GLY A 8 -13.53 8.03 -7.88
N SER A 9 -13.83 9.28 -7.54
CA SER A 9 -13.21 9.99 -6.43
C SER A 9 -13.98 9.78 -5.12
N TYR A 10 -13.25 9.57 -4.04
CA TYR A 10 -13.79 9.56 -2.69
C TYR A 10 -13.45 10.86 -1.95
N VAL A 11 -14.46 11.44 -1.30
CA VAL A 11 -14.30 12.59 -0.41
C VAL A 11 -14.61 12.13 1.02
N ALA A 12 -13.65 12.32 1.93
CA ALA A 12 -13.79 11.97 3.33
C ALA A 12 -14.76 12.91 4.07
N PRO A 13 -15.27 12.54 5.26
CA PRO A 13 -16.21 13.39 6.03
C PRO A 13 -15.70 14.80 6.33
N ASP A 14 -14.38 14.99 6.40
CA ASP A 14 -13.72 16.29 6.61
C ASP A 14 -13.63 17.15 5.34
N GLY A 15 -14.17 16.67 4.21
CA GLY A 15 -14.15 17.36 2.92
C GLY A 15 -12.88 17.12 2.09
N SER A 16 -11.90 16.38 2.61
CA SER A 16 -10.67 16.07 1.88
C SER A 16 -10.89 14.98 0.82
N GLN A 17 -10.44 15.24 -0.41
CA GLN A 17 -10.38 14.21 -1.44
C GLN A 17 -9.26 13.21 -1.11
N LYS A 18 -9.54 11.92 -1.27
CA LYS A 18 -8.56 10.85 -1.02
C LYS A 18 -8.06 10.26 -2.32
N HIS A 19 -6.77 9.96 -2.31
CA HIS A 19 -6.04 9.32 -3.39
C HIS A 19 -5.42 8.03 -2.88
N TYR A 20 -5.28 7.07 -3.79
CA TYR A 20 -4.94 5.69 -3.43
C TYR A 20 -3.87 5.15 -4.36
N PHE A 21 -2.85 4.54 -3.77
CA PHE A 21 -2.01 3.55 -4.45
C PHE A 21 -2.38 2.19 -3.87
N ALA A 22 -2.74 1.23 -4.71
CA ALA A 22 -3.03 -0.12 -4.24
C ALA A 22 -2.38 -1.17 -5.14
N THR A 23 -1.82 -2.21 -4.55
CA THR A 23 -1.33 -3.37 -5.30
C THR A 23 -1.54 -4.63 -4.47
N ASP A 24 -1.91 -5.72 -5.12
CA ASP A 24 -1.93 -7.05 -4.52
C ASP A 24 -0.62 -7.81 -4.78
N ASN A 25 0.35 -7.19 -5.47
CA ASN A 25 1.54 -7.86 -6.00
C ASN A 25 2.86 -7.36 -5.38
N LEU A 26 2.82 -6.75 -4.19
CA LEU A 26 4.03 -6.51 -3.41
C LEU A 26 4.55 -7.87 -2.93
N LYS A 27 5.72 -8.28 -3.43
CA LYS A 27 6.25 -9.62 -3.20
C LYS A 27 7.76 -9.64 -3.16
N SER A 28 8.31 -10.25 -2.11
CA SER A 28 9.73 -10.59 -2.02
C SER A 28 9.91 -11.95 -1.34
N PRO A 29 10.83 -12.81 -1.81
CA PRO A 29 11.24 -13.99 -1.05
C PRO A 29 11.65 -13.69 0.39
N ASP A 30 12.24 -12.51 0.61
CA ASP A 30 12.77 -12.07 1.90
C ASP A 30 11.66 -11.69 2.88
N TYR A 31 10.43 -11.44 2.40
CA TYR A 31 9.26 -11.18 3.25
C TYR A 31 8.67 -12.46 3.88
N ARG A 32 9.14 -13.65 3.46
CA ARG A 32 8.68 -14.90 4.06
C ARG A 32 9.10 -15.01 5.52
N GLY A 33 8.25 -15.62 6.32
CA GLY A 33 8.44 -15.73 7.77
C GLY A 33 7.97 -14.51 8.55
N LEU A 34 7.75 -13.34 7.92
CA LEU A 34 7.15 -12.19 8.59
C LEU A 34 5.72 -12.53 9.02
N LEU A 35 5.43 -12.38 10.31
CA LEU A 35 4.12 -12.67 10.86
C LEU A 35 3.19 -11.44 10.79
N PRO A 36 1.86 -11.64 10.79
CA PRO A 36 0.91 -10.54 10.81
C PRO A 36 1.16 -9.53 11.95
N GLU A 37 1.51 -10.01 13.15
CA GLU A 37 1.85 -9.18 14.30
C GLU A 37 3.07 -8.28 14.04
N ASP A 38 4.16 -8.84 13.50
CA ASP A 38 5.38 -8.08 13.16
C ASP A 38 5.03 -6.95 12.18
N LEU A 39 4.17 -7.23 11.21
CA LEU A 39 3.73 -6.26 10.22
C LEU A 39 3.01 -5.05 10.85
N PHE A 40 2.15 -5.28 11.84
CA PHE A 40 1.46 -4.21 12.55
C PHE A 40 2.41 -3.41 13.46
N ASP A 41 3.35 -4.08 14.10
CA ASP A 41 4.37 -3.45 14.94
C ASP A 41 5.26 -2.52 14.09
N ILE A 42 5.75 -3.01 12.94
CA ILE A 42 6.53 -2.22 11.98
C ILE A 42 5.76 -0.96 11.52
N LEU A 43 4.49 -1.10 11.12
CA LEU A 43 3.69 0.07 10.69
C LEU A 43 3.50 1.10 11.80
N THR A 44 3.35 0.62 13.03
CA THR A 44 3.10 1.45 14.20
C THR A 44 4.37 2.20 14.57
N GLU A 45 5.50 1.50 14.68
CA GLU A 45 6.81 2.07 14.99
C GLU A 45 7.24 3.13 13.97
N HIS A 46 7.02 2.86 12.68
CA HIS A 46 7.39 3.81 11.62
C HIS A 46 6.31 4.86 11.32
N GLY A 47 5.16 4.81 11.99
CA GLY A 47 4.10 5.81 11.93
C GLY A 47 3.36 5.89 10.59
N VAL A 48 3.41 4.83 9.78
CA VAL A 48 2.79 4.73 8.44
C VAL A 48 1.42 4.02 8.46
N HIS A 49 1.03 3.42 9.59
CA HIS A 49 -0.31 2.85 9.78
C HIS A 49 -1.43 3.87 9.46
N TYR A 50 -2.58 3.35 9.05
CA TYR A 50 -3.76 4.17 8.82
C TYR A 50 -4.21 4.92 10.08
N LYS A 51 -4.41 6.24 9.96
CA LYS A 51 -4.86 7.14 11.02
C LYS A 51 -6.28 7.58 10.73
N HIS A 52 -7.20 7.25 11.63
CA HIS A 52 -8.62 7.64 11.49
C HIS A 52 -8.82 9.16 11.51
N SER A 53 -7.98 9.91 12.22
CA SER A 53 -8.10 11.38 12.33
C SER A 53 -7.86 12.10 11.02
N THR A 54 -6.91 11.63 10.21
CA THR A 54 -6.58 12.22 8.90
C THR A 54 -7.14 11.40 7.74
N SER A 55 -7.66 10.20 8.00
CA SER A 55 -8.03 9.21 7.00
C SER A 55 -6.92 8.96 5.96
N THR A 56 -5.67 8.86 6.43
CA THR A 56 -4.47 8.60 5.61
C THR A 56 -3.59 7.55 6.26
N GLY A 57 -2.68 6.98 5.47
CA GLY A 57 -1.75 5.92 5.89
C GLY A 57 -1.98 4.63 5.11
N VAL A 58 -1.43 3.53 5.63
CA VAL A 58 -1.38 2.25 4.93
C VAL A 58 -2.28 1.21 5.59
N ILE A 59 -2.95 0.43 4.75
CA ILE A 59 -3.76 -0.74 5.11
C ILE A 59 -3.24 -1.93 4.32
N PHE A 60 -3.04 -3.06 5.00
CA PHE A 60 -2.69 -4.32 4.36
C PHE A 60 -3.90 -5.23 4.15
N PHE A 61 -3.85 -6.02 3.10
CA PHE A 61 -4.80 -7.07 2.79
C PHE A 61 -4.05 -8.31 2.27
N MET A 62 -4.74 -9.45 2.18
CA MET A 62 -4.12 -10.75 1.84
C MET A 62 -2.96 -11.15 2.78
N ILE A 63 -3.02 -10.74 4.04
CA ILE A 63 -1.95 -10.94 5.03
C ILE A 63 -1.62 -12.45 5.21
N GLY A 64 -2.58 -13.34 5.04
CA GLY A 64 -2.35 -14.79 5.11
C GLY A 64 -1.36 -15.34 4.06
N ALA A 65 -1.07 -14.60 2.99
CA ALA A 65 -0.09 -15.00 1.97
C ALA A 65 1.34 -14.52 2.28
N LEU A 66 1.53 -13.69 3.31
CA LEU A 66 2.82 -13.07 3.63
C LEU A 66 3.84 -14.09 4.10
N SER A 67 3.54 -14.81 5.19
CA SER A 67 4.53 -15.66 5.85
C SER A 67 5.01 -16.81 4.93
N GLU A 68 4.10 -17.45 4.19
CA GLU A 68 4.44 -18.58 3.30
C GLU A 68 4.98 -18.13 1.94
N PHE A 69 4.33 -17.15 1.30
CA PHE A 69 4.61 -16.81 -0.11
C PHE A 69 5.39 -15.51 -0.29
N GLY A 70 5.62 -14.76 0.79
CA GLY A 70 6.25 -13.45 0.76
C GLY A 70 5.44 -12.43 -0.02
N LYS A 71 4.11 -12.60 -0.11
CA LYS A 71 3.20 -11.78 -0.92
C LYS A 71 2.23 -11.02 -0.02
N LEU A 72 2.09 -9.73 -0.27
CA LEU A 72 1.29 -8.81 0.52
C LEU A 72 0.47 -7.88 -0.37
N GLY A 73 -0.79 -7.68 -0.01
CA GLY A 73 -1.61 -6.63 -0.58
C GLY A 73 -1.51 -5.35 0.25
N ILE A 74 -1.38 -4.21 -0.41
CA ILE A 74 -1.24 -2.90 0.23
C ILE A 74 -2.15 -1.88 -0.43
N THR A 75 -2.80 -1.05 0.39
CA THR A 75 -3.49 0.18 -0.01
C THR A 75 -2.90 1.34 0.79
N ALA A 76 -2.21 2.25 0.12
CA ALA A 76 -1.72 3.50 0.67
C ALA A 76 -2.70 4.64 0.34
N ILE A 77 -3.10 5.41 1.36
CA ILE A 77 -4.13 6.44 1.28
C ILE A 77 -3.54 7.79 1.63
N GLY A 78 -3.60 8.76 0.71
CA GLY A 78 -3.12 10.12 0.89
C GLY A 78 -4.17 11.17 0.52
N ASN A 79 -3.92 12.43 0.89
CA ASN A 79 -4.71 13.59 0.47
C ASN A 79 -4.33 14.10 -0.92
N THR A 80 -3.22 13.61 -1.46
CA THR A 80 -2.77 13.84 -2.83
C THR A 80 -2.26 12.52 -3.42
N ARG A 81 -2.17 12.42 -4.74
CA ARG A 81 -1.58 11.25 -5.41
C ARG A 81 -0.13 11.04 -4.97
N GLN A 82 0.65 12.12 -4.91
CA GLN A 82 2.06 12.09 -4.50
C GLN A 82 2.22 11.58 -3.07
N GLU A 83 1.32 11.96 -2.16
CA GLU A 83 1.34 11.46 -0.79
C GLU A 83 1.04 9.95 -0.73
N ALA A 84 0.06 9.47 -1.49
CA ALA A 84 -0.26 8.04 -1.57
C ALA A 84 0.92 7.22 -2.13
N ASP A 85 1.56 7.71 -3.20
CA ASP A 85 2.74 7.09 -3.80
C ASP A 85 3.92 7.08 -2.82
N ALA A 86 4.17 8.20 -2.13
CA ALA A 86 5.24 8.30 -1.13
C ALA A 86 5.00 7.38 0.07
N LEU A 87 3.76 7.23 0.53
CA LEU A 87 3.39 6.29 1.59
C LEU A 87 3.67 4.84 1.16
N TYR A 88 3.33 4.49 -0.08
CA TYR A 88 3.64 3.17 -0.64
C TYR A 88 5.16 2.93 -0.67
N GLN A 89 5.93 3.82 -1.30
CA GLN A 89 7.38 3.68 -1.44
C GLN A 89 8.08 3.57 -0.08
N ARG A 90 7.72 4.46 0.86
CA ARG A 90 8.25 4.41 2.22
C ARG A 90 7.95 3.09 2.93
N THR A 91 6.75 2.53 2.70
CA THR A 91 6.39 1.25 3.31
C THR A 91 7.22 0.10 2.74
N VAL A 92 7.49 0.10 1.43
CA VAL A 92 8.38 -0.87 0.80
C VAL A 92 9.80 -0.74 1.35
N GLU A 93 10.34 0.48 1.44
CA GLU A 93 11.67 0.74 2.01
C GLU A 93 11.80 0.23 3.46
N ILE A 94 10.75 0.41 4.28
CA ILE A 94 10.70 -0.10 5.64
C ILE A 94 10.71 -1.63 5.63
N LEU A 95 9.82 -2.28 4.87
CA LEU A 95 9.75 -3.73 4.81
C LEU A 95 11.06 -4.35 4.32
N ASP A 96 11.65 -3.77 3.26
CA ASP A 96 12.95 -4.21 2.74
C ASP A 96 14.04 -4.12 3.79
N ARG A 97 14.06 -3.03 4.58
CA ARG A 97 15.02 -2.85 5.66
C ARG A 97 14.82 -3.86 6.79
N GLU A 98 13.59 -4.07 7.25
CA GLU A 98 13.29 -4.96 8.38
C GLU A 98 13.52 -6.43 8.02
N THR A 99 13.38 -6.81 6.74
CA THR A 99 13.64 -8.19 6.28
C THR A 99 15.01 -8.39 5.65
N GLY A 100 15.84 -7.34 5.56
CA GLY A 100 17.15 -7.38 4.90
C GLY A 100 17.09 -7.62 3.39
N ALA A 101 15.96 -7.31 2.74
CA ALA A 101 15.81 -7.43 1.30
C ALA A 101 16.68 -6.41 0.56
N ILE A 102 17.19 -6.78 -0.62
CA ILE A 102 17.91 -5.84 -1.48
C ILE A 102 16.88 -5.07 -2.32
N PRO A 103 16.88 -3.72 -2.32
CA PRO A 103 15.96 -2.92 -3.11
C PRO A 103 16.04 -3.33 -4.59
N ALA A 104 14.89 -3.66 -5.17
CA ALA A 104 14.68 -4.26 -6.49
C ALA A 104 14.65 -5.80 -6.53
N THR A 105 13.60 -6.41 -5.98
CA THR A 105 13.16 -7.76 -6.42
C THR A 105 11.65 -7.85 -6.70
N SER A 106 10.86 -6.85 -6.32
CA SER A 106 9.45 -6.67 -6.68
C SER A 106 9.36 -5.71 -7.87
N GLY A 107 8.98 -6.20 -9.06
CA GLY A 107 8.78 -5.32 -10.22
C GLY A 107 7.87 -4.15 -9.87
N ALA A 108 8.20 -2.93 -10.33
CA ALA A 108 7.48 -1.70 -10.00
C ALA A 108 5.96 -1.92 -10.20
N PRO A 109 5.19 -2.09 -9.13
CA PRO A 109 3.80 -2.47 -9.29
C PRO A 109 3.02 -1.25 -9.77
N TRP A 110 2.13 -1.48 -10.70
CA TRP A 110 1.15 -0.50 -11.12
C TRP A 110 0.09 -0.41 -10.03
N SER A 111 -0.43 0.79 -9.78
CA SER A 111 -1.62 0.92 -8.95
C SER A 111 -2.78 0.18 -9.61
N LEU A 112 -3.58 -0.57 -8.85
CA LEU A 112 -4.82 -1.21 -9.30
C LEU A 112 -5.80 -0.22 -9.95
N PHE A 113 -5.62 1.08 -9.70
CA PHE A 113 -6.44 2.15 -10.23
C PHE A 113 -5.88 2.80 -11.50
N GLU A 114 -4.67 2.43 -11.92
CA GLU A 114 -4.09 2.85 -13.20
C GLU A 114 -4.43 1.83 -14.28
N ARG A 115 -5.07 2.29 -15.36
CA ARG A 115 -5.39 1.42 -16.50
C ARG A 115 -4.08 0.92 -17.10
N SER A 116 -3.90 -0.39 -17.10
CA SER A 116 -2.90 -1.08 -17.89
C SER A 116 -2.96 -0.56 -19.32
N GLY A 117 -1.84 -0.02 -19.82
CA GLY A 117 -1.60 0.21 -21.25
C GLY A 117 -1.47 -1.11 -22.01
N ILE A 118 -2.47 -1.99 -21.90
CA ILE A 118 -2.69 -3.04 -22.89
C ILE A 118 -3.41 -2.33 -24.03
N ALA A 119 -2.62 -1.85 -25.00
CA ALA A 119 -3.13 -1.69 -26.34
C ALA A 119 -3.73 -3.05 -26.75
N LEU A 120 -5.04 -3.08 -26.93
CA LEU A 120 -5.69 -4.17 -27.65
C LEU A 120 -5.38 -3.94 -29.13
N GLU A 121 -4.37 -4.63 -29.64
CA GLU A 121 -4.33 -5.05 -31.05
C GLU A 121 -4.73 -6.53 -31.13
#